data_AF-A0AAU2KTJ4-F1
#
_entry.id   AF-A0AAU2KTJ4-F1
#
_cell.length_a   1.000
_cell.length_b   1.000
_cell.length_c   1.000
_cell.angle_alpha   90.00
_cell.angle_beta   90.00
_cell.angle_gamma   90.00
#
_symmetry.space_group_name_H-M   'P 1'
#
loop_
_entity.id
_entity.type
_entity.pdbx_description
1 polymer ?
#
loop_
_entity_poly.entity_id
_entity_poly.type
_entity_poly.pdbx_seq_one_letter_code
_entity_poly.pdbx_strand_id
1 'polypeptide(L)'
;MNGPNRTVALQLGMVWSEQDAAWADGIAVAKQYAAAHGHFLPPTTATWDGHPIGVWAKNARAAARRARENEEQHAVGRPVRSAAGAMTEARRDELDAIDPGWCPVWDTEWQRCYRLVQNHVQAGGTLPEAAGDVVVQSKRYSPAA
;
A
#
# COMPACT_ATOMS: atom_id res chain seq x y z
N MET A 1 2.47 -27.07 -39.17
CA MET A 1 1.86 -25.85 -39.74
C MET A 1 2.05 -24.73 -38.75
N ASN A 2 3.00 -23.84 -39.03
CA ASN A 2 3.28 -22.64 -38.24
C ASN A 2 2.13 -21.65 -38.45
N GLY A 3 1.32 -21.42 -37.41
CA GLY A 3 0.29 -20.37 -37.43
C GLY A 3 0.97 -18.99 -37.40
N PRO A 4 0.66 -18.09 -38.34
CA PRO A 4 1.23 -16.75 -38.34
C PRO A 4 0.53 -15.90 -37.27
N ASN A 5 1.26 -14.88 -36.79
CA ASN A 5 0.76 -13.70 -36.07
C ASN A 5 0.79 -13.69 -34.54
N ARG A 6 1.99 -13.88 -33.95
CA ARG A 6 2.34 -13.16 -32.70
C ARG A 6 2.77 -11.70 -32.97
N THR A 7 3.13 -11.37 -34.20
CA THR A 7 3.71 -10.05 -34.55
C THR A 7 2.66 -8.94 -34.68
N VAL A 8 1.40 -9.26 -34.99
CA VAL A 8 0.35 -8.26 -35.24
C VAL A 8 -0.22 -7.66 -33.94
N ALA A 9 0.00 -8.34 -32.80
CA ALA A 9 -0.45 -7.87 -31.48
C ALA A 9 0.34 -6.65 -30.97
N LEU A 10 1.54 -6.39 -31.50
CA LEU A 10 2.40 -5.28 -31.06
C LEU A 10 1.96 -3.91 -31.63
N GLN A 11 0.96 -3.86 -32.52
CA GLN A 11 0.65 -2.67 -33.30
C GLN A 11 -0.77 -2.10 -33.08
N LEU A 12 -1.56 -2.71 -32.19
CA LEU A 12 -2.88 -2.24 -31.82
C LEU A 12 -2.87 -2.04 -30.31
N GLY A 13 -3.06 -0.80 -29.85
CA GLY A 13 -3.09 -0.41 -28.44
C GLY A 13 -4.19 -1.12 -27.63
N MET A 14 -4.02 -2.42 -27.42
CA MET A 14 -4.86 -3.26 -26.59
C MET A 14 -4.38 -3.09 -25.16
N VAL A 15 -5.20 -2.45 -24.33
CA VAL A 15 -5.03 -2.48 -22.88
C VAL A 15 -5.29 -3.93 -22.45
N TRP A 16 -4.22 -4.67 -22.22
CA TRP A 16 -4.28 -6.00 -21.61
C TRP A 16 -4.68 -5.79 -20.14
N SER A 17 -5.99 -5.89 -19.88
CA SER A 17 -6.66 -5.72 -18.58
C SER A 17 -6.61 -4.30 -17.99
N GLU A 18 -7.75 -3.61 -17.99
CA GLU A 18 -7.95 -2.35 -17.25
C GLU A 18 -7.58 -2.47 -15.76
N GLN A 19 -7.72 -3.68 -15.19
CA GLN A 19 -7.39 -3.95 -13.79
C GLN A 19 -5.88 -4.02 -13.54
N ASP A 20 -5.10 -4.44 -14.52
CA ASP A 20 -3.64 -4.45 -14.42
C ASP A 20 -3.06 -3.05 -14.64
N ALA A 21 -3.65 -2.28 -15.56
CA ALA A 21 -3.32 -0.86 -15.71
C ALA A 21 -3.64 -0.06 -14.44
N ALA A 22 -4.85 -0.21 -13.88
CA ALA A 22 -5.24 0.45 -12.64
C ALA A 22 -4.38 0.02 -11.43
N TRP A 23 -3.93 -1.23 -11.42
CA TRP A 23 -2.98 -1.71 -10.41
C TRP A 23 -1.62 -1.03 -10.55
N ALA A 24 -1.06 -1.00 -11.77
CA ALA A 24 0.22 -0.37 -12.04
C ALA A 24 0.22 1.13 -11.69
N ASP A 25 -0.86 1.84 -12.02
CA ASP A 25 -1.05 3.25 -11.63
C ASP A 25 -1.08 3.41 -10.10
N GLY A 26 -1.85 2.56 -9.41
CA GLY A 26 -1.90 2.55 -7.95
C GLY A 26 -0.54 2.31 -7.30
N ILE A 27 0.26 1.39 -7.85
CA ILE A 27 1.64 1.11 -7.41
C ILE A 27 2.56 2.30 -7.64
N ALA A 28 2.46 2.98 -8.78
CA ALA A 28 3.26 4.17 -9.06
C ALA A 28 2.96 5.29 -8.04
N VAL A 29 1.68 5.54 -7.76
CA VAL A 29 1.25 6.52 -6.76
C VAL A 29 1.65 6.08 -5.34
N ALA A 30 1.53 4.79 -5.02
CA ALA A 30 1.94 4.25 -3.72
C ALA A 30 3.43 4.46 -3.44
N LYS A 31 4.30 4.24 -4.45
CA LYS A 31 5.74 4.52 -4.36
C LYS A 31 6.02 5.98 -4.09
N GLN A 32 5.34 6.90 -4.78
CA GLN A 32 5.50 8.34 -4.55
C GLN A 32 5.05 8.74 -3.14
N TYR A 33 3.91 8.23 -2.69
CA TYR A 33 3.41 8.47 -1.34
C TYR A 33 4.41 7.97 -0.29
N ALA A 34 4.90 6.73 -0.44
CA ALA A 34 5.86 6.14 0.48
C ALA A 34 7.19 6.92 0.50
N ALA A 35 7.67 7.39 -0.65
CA ALA A 35 8.87 8.22 -0.72
C ALA A 35 8.70 9.57 0.00
N ALA A 36 7.51 10.17 -0.07
CA ALA A 36 7.22 11.45 0.60
C ALA A 36 7.00 11.32 2.12
N HIS A 37 6.45 10.20 2.58
CA HIS A 37 6.05 9.99 3.98
C HIS A 37 6.96 9.03 4.76
N GLY A 38 7.86 8.31 4.09
CA GLY A 38 8.70 7.26 4.68
C GLY A 38 7.95 5.95 4.98
N HIS A 39 6.66 5.86 4.67
CA HIS A 39 5.83 4.66 4.87
C HIS A 39 4.60 4.68 3.95
N PHE A 40 3.99 3.52 3.71
CA PHE A 40 2.77 3.39 2.90
C PHE A 40 1.54 3.07 3.77
N LEU A 41 1.11 4.08 4.54
CA LEU A 41 -0.10 4.00 5.37
C LEU A 41 -1.02 5.20 5.19
N PRO A 42 -1.45 5.51 3.95
CA PRO A 42 -2.36 6.64 3.74
C PRO A 42 -3.64 6.48 4.57
N PRO A 43 -4.15 7.57 5.18
CA PRO A 43 -5.51 7.59 5.70
C PRO A 43 -6.52 7.40 4.55
N THR A 44 -7.72 6.89 4.84
CA THR A 44 -8.73 6.59 3.80
C THR A 44 -9.11 7.82 2.98
N THR A 45 -8.99 9.01 3.57
CA THR A 45 -9.28 10.31 2.94
C THR A 45 -8.12 10.86 2.09
N ALA A 46 -6.97 10.19 2.06
CA ALA A 46 -5.82 10.67 1.31
C ALA A 46 -6.04 10.57 -0.20
N THR A 47 -5.72 11.68 -0.87
CA THR A 47 -5.56 11.77 -2.32
C THR A 47 -4.12 12.18 -2.59
N TRP A 48 -3.49 11.56 -3.59
CA TRP A 48 -2.13 11.88 -4.02
C TRP A 48 -2.12 12.00 -5.54
N ASP A 49 -1.73 13.17 -6.05
CA ASP A 49 -1.74 13.47 -7.49
C ASP A 49 -3.09 13.16 -8.18
N GLY A 50 -4.20 13.57 -7.53
CA GLY A 50 -5.56 13.29 -8.01
C GLY A 50 -6.03 11.84 -7.84
N HIS A 51 -5.14 10.91 -7.47
CA HIS A 51 -5.49 9.51 -7.24
C HIS A 51 -5.96 9.29 -5.79
N PRO A 52 -7.11 8.64 -5.54
CA PRO A 52 -7.65 8.39 -4.20
C PRO A 52 -6.90 7.24 -3.49
N ILE A 53 -5.62 7.47 -3.21
CA ILE A 53 -4.67 6.45 -2.72
C ILE A 53 -5.09 5.86 -1.36
N GLY A 54 -5.80 6.62 -0.53
CA GLY A 54 -6.34 6.14 0.74
C GLY A 54 -7.36 5.02 0.57
N VAL A 55 -8.30 5.19 -0.34
CA VAL A 55 -9.33 4.18 -0.68
C VAL A 55 -8.68 3.00 -1.38
N TRP A 56 -7.75 3.25 -2.30
CA TRP A 56 -7.00 2.20 -3.00
C TRP A 56 -6.24 1.31 -2.00
N ALA A 57 -5.49 1.90 -1.07
CA ALA A 57 -4.75 1.16 -0.04
C ALA A 57 -5.69 0.38 0.90
N LYS A 58 -6.85 0.95 1.27
CA LYS A 58 -7.87 0.23 2.05
C LYS A 58 -8.33 -1.04 1.32
N ASN A 59 -8.63 -0.93 0.03
CA ASN A 59 -9.09 -2.07 -0.77
C ASN A 59 -7.98 -3.12 -0.98
N ALA A 60 -6.74 -2.69 -1.22
CA ALA A 60 -5.58 -3.58 -1.29
C ALA A 60 -5.39 -4.37 0.01
N ARG A 61 -5.51 -3.72 1.18
CA ARG A 61 -5.42 -4.40 2.49
C ARG A 61 -6.53 -5.42 2.68
N ALA A 62 -7.75 -5.10 2.27
CA ALA A 62 -8.87 -6.04 2.32
C ALA A 62 -8.61 -7.28 1.45
N ALA A 63 -8.11 -7.08 0.23
CA ALA A 63 -7.75 -8.16 -0.69
C ALA A 63 -6.59 -9.03 -0.15
N ALA A 64 -5.59 -8.41 0.50
CA ALA A 64 -4.48 -9.11 1.15
C ALA A 64 -4.93 -9.94 2.35
N ARG A 65 -5.81 -9.40 3.19
CA ARG A 65 -6.38 -10.13 4.34
C ARG A 65 -7.22 -11.33 3.87
N ARG A 66 -8.02 -11.16 2.82
CA ARG A 66 -8.78 -12.25 2.21
C ARG A 66 -7.88 -13.35 1.65
N ALA A 67 -6.76 -12.99 1.03
CA ALA A 67 -5.80 -13.97 0.53
C ALA A 67 -5.15 -14.78 1.68
N ARG A 68 -4.76 -14.11 2.78
CA ARG A 68 -4.27 -14.80 3.99
C ARG A 68 -5.31 -15.74 4.60
N GLU A 69 -6.56 -15.29 4.74
CA GLU A 69 -7.66 -16.13 5.23
C GLU A 69 -7.83 -17.38 4.34
N ASN A 70 -7.76 -17.23 3.02
CA ASN A 70 -7.85 -18.36 2.09
C ASN A 70 -6.66 -19.33 2.27
N GLU A 71 -5.44 -18.81 2.41
CA GLU A 71 -4.23 -19.60 2.70
C GLU A 71 -4.38 -20.41 4.00
N GLU A 72 -4.92 -19.79 5.05
CA GLU A 72 -5.21 -20.44 6.33
C GLU A 72 -6.25 -21.57 6.18
N GLN A 73 -7.35 -21.33 5.44
CA GLN A 73 -8.36 -22.37 5.17
C GLN A 73 -7.74 -23.56 4.43
N HIS A 74 -6.91 -23.30 3.43
CA HIS A 74 -6.19 -24.36 2.71
C HIS A 74 -5.26 -25.15 3.62
N ALA A 75 -4.52 -24.47 4.50
CA ALA A 75 -3.60 -25.10 5.45
C ALA A 75 -4.31 -26.05 6.43
N VAL A 76 -5.55 -25.75 6.82
CA VAL A 76 -6.37 -26.63 7.67
C VAL A 76 -7.25 -27.62 6.88
N GLY A 77 -7.02 -27.76 5.57
CA GLY A 77 -7.74 -28.70 4.71
C GLY A 77 -9.21 -28.35 4.45
N ARG A 78 -9.61 -27.10 4.69
CA ARG A 78 -10.97 -26.61 4.43
C ARG A 78 -11.07 -26.02 3.02
N PRO A 79 -12.20 -26.21 2.32
CA PRO A 79 -12.39 -25.60 1.01
C PRO A 79 -12.57 -24.09 1.12
N VAL A 80 -11.84 -23.34 0.29
CA VAL A 80 -12.06 -21.90 0.10
C VAL A 80 -13.33 -21.69 -0.71
N ARG A 81 -14.31 -21.00 -0.11
CA ARG A 81 -15.62 -20.75 -0.74
C ARG A 81 -15.52 -19.86 -1.99
N SER A 82 -14.54 -18.96 -2.08
CA SER A 82 -14.27 -18.15 -3.27
C SER A 82 -12.91 -17.46 -3.19
N ALA A 83 -12.09 -17.61 -4.24
CA ALA A 83 -10.85 -16.85 -4.42
C ALA A 83 -11.08 -15.44 -4.98
N ALA A 84 -12.31 -15.10 -5.39
CA ALA A 84 -12.60 -13.78 -5.97
C ALA A 84 -12.27 -12.66 -4.96
N GLY A 85 -11.60 -11.62 -5.43
CA GLY A 85 -11.16 -10.49 -4.62
C GLY A 85 -9.99 -10.77 -3.68
N ALA A 86 -9.44 -11.99 -3.65
CA ALA A 86 -8.17 -12.25 -2.99
C ALA A 86 -7.02 -11.68 -3.82
N MET A 87 -6.08 -11.01 -3.15
CA MET A 87 -4.89 -10.48 -3.81
C MET A 87 -3.95 -11.63 -4.19
N THR A 88 -3.36 -11.55 -5.37
CA THR A 88 -2.32 -12.48 -5.81
C THR A 88 -1.03 -12.28 -5.00
N GLU A 89 -0.18 -13.30 -4.97
CA GLU A 89 1.14 -13.25 -4.32
C GLU A 89 2.02 -12.16 -4.96
N ALA A 90 2.13 -12.14 -6.30
CA ALA A 90 2.90 -11.11 -7.00
C ALA A 90 2.49 -9.67 -6.65
N ARG A 91 1.18 -9.40 -6.54
CA ARG A 91 0.66 -8.08 -6.12
C ARG A 91 0.96 -7.78 -4.65
N ARG A 92 1.03 -8.81 -3.79
CA ARG A 92 1.49 -8.66 -2.40
C ARG A 92 2.93 -8.24 -2.35
N ASP A 93 3.79 -8.94 -3.09
CA ASP A 93 5.23 -8.71 -3.12
C ASP A 93 5.56 -7.29 -3.61
N GLU A 94 4.83 -6.79 -4.60
CA GLU A 94 4.98 -5.40 -5.06
C GLU A 94 4.71 -4.36 -3.97
N LEU A 95 3.70 -4.59 -3.12
CA LEU A 95 3.38 -3.70 -2.00
C LEU A 95 4.32 -3.89 -0.81
N ASP A 96 4.73 -5.12 -0.53
CA ASP A 96 5.71 -5.44 0.52
C ASP A 96 7.08 -4.82 0.19
N ALA A 97 7.46 -4.76 -1.09
CA ALA A 97 8.65 -4.06 -1.55
C ALA A 97 8.59 -2.53 -1.34
N ILE A 98 7.39 -1.94 -1.26
CA ILE A 98 7.21 -0.51 -0.97
C ILE A 98 7.31 -0.26 0.55
N ASP A 99 6.57 -1.03 1.33
CA ASP A 99 6.57 -0.94 2.79
C ASP A 99 6.04 -2.26 3.38
N PRO A 100 6.87 -3.12 3.98
CA PRO A 100 6.40 -4.38 4.59
C PRO A 100 5.34 -4.19 5.68
N GLY A 101 5.25 -2.98 6.25
CA GLY A 101 4.26 -2.58 7.25
C GLY A 101 2.96 -2.04 6.67
N TRP A 102 2.73 -2.13 5.35
CA TRP A 102 1.54 -1.55 4.70
C TRP A 102 0.24 -2.26 5.10
N CYS A 103 0.27 -3.57 5.36
CA CYS A 103 -0.89 -4.35 5.80
C CYS A 103 -0.57 -5.18 7.07
N PRO A 104 -0.48 -4.54 8.24
CA PRO A 104 -0.22 -5.22 9.50
C PRO A 104 -1.37 -6.16 9.88
N VAL A 105 -1.05 -7.17 10.70
CA VAL A 105 -2.04 -8.07 11.32
C VAL A 105 -2.76 -7.44 12.52
N TRP A 106 -2.22 -6.33 13.03
CA TRP A 106 -2.83 -5.46 14.04
C TRP A 106 -3.48 -4.22 13.41
N ASP A 107 -3.91 -3.29 14.26
CA ASP A 107 -4.60 -2.07 13.83
C ASP A 107 -3.72 -1.10 13.03
N THR A 108 -4.25 -0.55 11.94
CA THR A 108 -3.48 0.34 11.05
C THR A 108 -3.20 1.71 11.67
N GLU A 109 -4.01 2.17 12.62
CA GLU A 109 -3.78 3.45 13.31
C GLU A 109 -2.58 3.35 14.24
N TRP A 110 -2.48 2.26 15.01
CA TRP A 110 -1.29 2.01 15.81
C TRP A 110 -0.03 1.97 14.94
N GLN A 111 -0.09 1.30 13.78
CA GLN A 111 1.05 1.24 12.86
C GLN A 111 1.44 2.63 12.33
N ARG A 112 0.47 3.51 12.04
CA ARG A 112 0.75 4.89 11.65
C ARG A 112 1.45 5.66 12.76
N CYS A 113 0.93 5.59 13.99
CA CYS A 113 1.56 6.23 15.14
C CYS A 113 3.00 5.75 15.33
N TYR A 114 3.22 4.43 15.25
CA TYR A 114 4.56 3.85 15.32
C TYR A 114 5.49 4.39 14.23
N ARG A 115 5.03 4.45 12.97
CA ARG A 115 5.83 5.00 11.86
C ARG A 115 6.17 6.48 12.04
N LEU A 116 5.23 7.29 12.53
CA LEU A 116 5.48 8.70 12.83
C LEU A 116 6.56 8.88 13.91
N VAL A 117 6.48 8.09 14.98
CA VAL A 117 7.49 8.06 16.04
C VAL A 117 8.84 7.60 15.51
N GLN A 118 8.87 6.52 14.73
CA GLN A 118 10.09 6.00 14.11
C GLN A 118 10.77 7.05 13.22
N ASN A 119 10.00 7.73 12.38
CA ASN A 119 10.50 8.79 11.50
C ASN A 119 11.05 9.98 12.30
N HIS A 120 10.37 10.38 13.39
CA HIS A 120 10.83 11.44 14.28
C HIS A 120 12.19 11.10 14.90
N VAL A 121 12.34 9.89 15.42
CA VAL A 121 13.61 9.42 16.00
C VAL A 121 14.72 9.36 14.94
N GLN A 122 14.43 8.84 13.75
CA GLN A 122 15.38 8.77 12.65
C GLN A 122 15.83 10.16 12.16
N ALA A 123 14.96 11.17 12.27
CA ALA A 123 15.29 12.57 11.98
C ALA A 123 16.09 13.26 13.10
N GLY A 124 16.51 12.53 14.15
CA GLY A 124 17.25 13.05 15.30
C GLY A 124 16.36 13.67 16.39
N GLY A 125 15.05 13.48 16.29
CA GLY A 125 14.11 13.90 17.33
C GLY A 125 14.22 13.01 18.56
N THR A 126 14.12 13.63 19.74
CA THR A 126 14.05 12.89 21.01
C THR A 126 12.60 12.59 21.35
N LEU A 127 12.37 11.41 21.92
CA LEU A 127 11.07 11.07 22.52
C LEU A 127 11.06 11.54 23.97
N PRO A 128 9.89 11.93 24.50
CA PRO A 128 9.79 12.29 25.90
C PRO A 128 10.03 11.06 26.79
N GLU A 129 10.85 11.25 27.82
CA GLU A 129 11.19 10.21 28.80
C GLU A 129 10.20 10.16 29.98
N ALA A 130 9.31 11.16 30.08
CA ALA A 130 8.29 11.27 31.11
C ALA A 130 6.86 11.24 30.53
N ALA A 131 5.94 10.62 31.27
CA ALA A 131 4.53 10.60 30.90
C ALA A 131 3.92 12.01 30.99
N GLY A 132 3.28 12.49 29.92
CA GLY A 132 2.59 13.78 29.86
C GLY A 132 3.10 14.75 28.78
N ASP A 133 4.28 14.50 28.23
CA ASP A 133 4.84 15.34 27.17
C ASP A 133 4.33 14.89 25.79
N VAL A 134 3.77 15.82 25.02
CA VAL A 134 3.25 15.58 23.67
C VAL A 134 4.20 16.18 22.63
N VAL A 135 4.76 15.33 21.76
CA VAL A 135 5.49 15.77 20.57
C VAL A 135 4.51 15.92 19.42
N VAL A 136 4.12 17.17 19.11
CA VAL A 136 3.35 17.49 17.90
C VAL A 136 4.32 17.99 16.84
N GLN A 137 4.34 17.35 15.67
CA GLN A 137 5.01 17.93 14.51
C GLN A 137 4.18 19.11 13.98
N SER A 138 4.32 20.28 14.60
CA SER A 138 3.86 21.52 13.97
C SER A 138 4.84 21.83 12.84
N LYS A 139 4.32 21.97 11.61
CA LYS A 139 5.07 22.57 10.51
C LYS A 139 5.62 23.90 11.02
N ARG A 140 6.95 24.09 10.99
CA ARG A 140 7.54 25.43 11.13
C ARG A 140 7.03 26.28 9.97
N TYR A 141 6.06 27.14 10.23
CA TYR A 141 5.75 28.25 9.34
C TYR A 141 6.76 29.37 9.65
N SER A 142 7.63 29.66 8.70
CA SER A 142 8.47 30.86 8.72
C SER A 142 7.67 31.99 8.06
N PRO A 143 7.26 33.05 8.78
CA PRO A 143 6.79 34.25 8.10
C PRO A 143 8.01 34.93 7.47
N ALA A 144 8.02 35.06 6.14
CA ALA A 144 8.95 35.92 5.45
C ALA A 144 8.65 37.38 5.81
N ALA A 145 9.72 38.14 6.07
CA ALA A 145 9.74 39.60 6.21
C ALA A 145 9.63 40.29 4.84
#